data_AF-A0A7V8YCP9-F1
#
_entry.id   AF-A0A7V8YCP9-F1
#
_cell.length_a   1.000
_cell.length_b   1.000
_cell.length_c   1.000
_cell.angle_alpha   90.00
_cell.angle_beta   90.00
_cell.angle_gamma   90.00
#
_symmetry.space_group_name_H-M   'P 1'
#
loop_
_entity.id
_entity.type
_entity.pdbx_description
1 polymer ?
#
loop_
_entity_poly.entity_id
_entity_poly.type
_entity_poly.pdbx_seq_one_letter_code
_entity_poly.pdbx_strand_id
1 'polypeptide(L)'
;THALAPLTAWFGLPAEALPMALIRPLSGSGATGVMVAAMREHGPDSYIGFLVSTIQGSSETTFYVLAVYFGAVGIRNMRHAPWVGIAADVIGVLASILAVRVYFAMGA
;
A
#
# COMPACT_ATOMS: atom_id res chain seq x y z
N THR A 1 11.69 13.14 -6.16
CA THR A 1 10.27 12.69 -6.21
C THR A 1 9.40 13.46 -7.21
N HIS A 2 9.83 14.61 -7.76
CA HIS A 2 9.01 15.44 -8.66
C HIS A 2 8.75 14.91 -10.09
N ALA A 3 9.51 13.91 -10.57
CA ALA A 3 9.40 13.46 -11.97
C ALA A 3 8.16 12.59 -12.26
N LEU A 4 7.57 11.94 -11.24
CA LEU A 4 6.41 11.05 -11.41
C LEU A 4 5.10 11.67 -10.88
N ALA A 5 5.18 12.81 -10.21
CA ALA A 5 4.05 13.49 -9.57
C ALA A 5 2.83 13.73 -10.49
N PRO A 6 2.97 14.18 -11.77
CA PRO A 6 1.79 14.40 -12.61
C PRO A 6 1.11 13.09 -13.05
N LEU A 7 1.85 11.98 -13.16
CA LEU A 7 1.30 10.69 -13.58
C LEU A 7 0.59 9.98 -12.41
N THR A 8 1.13 10.05 -11.20
CA THR A 8 0.51 9.39 -10.02
C THR A 8 -0.66 10.20 -9.45
N ALA A 9 -0.61 11.53 -9.55
CA ALA A 9 -1.70 12.40 -9.12
C ALA A 9 -2.99 12.18 -9.92
N TRP A 10 -2.89 11.82 -11.21
CA TRP A 10 -4.06 11.53 -12.04
C TRP A 10 -4.84 10.30 -11.57
N PHE A 11 -4.15 9.34 -10.94
CA PHE A 11 -4.76 8.15 -10.33
C PHE A 11 -5.24 8.38 -8.89
N GLY A 12 -4.91 9.51 -8.26
CA GLY A 12 -5.22 9.77 -6.84
C GLY A 12 -4.18 9.23 -5.86
N LEU A 13 -2.98 8.87 -6.33
CA LEU A 13 -1.84 8.52 -5.49
C LEU A 13 -0.88 9.72 -5.38
N PRO A 14 -0.93 10.49 -4.29
CA PRO A 14 0.01 11.57 -4.03
C PRO A 14 1.44 11.03 -3.92
N ALA A 15 2.44 11.82 -4.29
CA ALA A 15 3.84 11.39 -4.32
C ALA A 15 4.36 10.99 -2.93
N GLU A 16 3.77 11.56 -1.89
CA GLU A 16 4.01 11.34 -0.48
C GLU A 16 3.52 9.94 -0.02
N ALA A 17 2.51 9.39 -0.69
CA ALA A 17 2.01 8.03 -0.44
C ALA A 17 2.69 6.96 -1.31
N LEU A 18 3.52 7.36 -2.30
CA LEU A 18 4.23 6.41 -3.17
C LEU A 18 5.17 5.46 -2.41
N PRO A 19 5.95 5.91 -1.39
CA PRO A 19 6.78 4.99 -0.60
C PRO A 19 5.96 3.90 0.08
N MET A 20 4.72 4.20 0.48
CA MET A 20 3.82 3.22 1.10
C MET A 20 3.48 2.09 0.13
N ALA A 21 3.08 2.44 -1.10
CA ALA A 21 2.74 1.47 -2.14
C ALA A 21 3.92 0.56 -2.52
N LEU A 22 5.16 1.07 -2.44
CA LEU A 22 6.37 0.31 -2.76
C LEU A 22 6.85 -0.57 -1.60
N ILE A 23 6.74 -0.09 -0.37
CA ILE A 23 7.24 -0.81 0.81
C ILE A 23 6.25 -1.86 1.30
N ARG A 24 4.93 -1.65 1.13
CA ARG A 24 3.90 -2.57 1.63
C ARG A 24 4.09 -4.02 1.16
N PRO A 25 4.38 -4.34 -0.12
CA PRO A 25 4.64 -5.72 -0.55
C PRO A 25 5.85 -6.37 0.14
N LEU A 26 6.84 -5.56 0.53
CA LEU A 26 8.16 -6.00 1.02
C LEU A 26 8.20 -6.18 2.54
N SER A 27 7.60 -5.25 3.30
CA SER A 27 7.74 -5.21 4.76
C SER A 27 6.58 -4.51 5.46
N GLY A 28 5.94 -5.23 6.38
CA GLY A 28 4.80 -4.69 7.13
C GLY A 28 5.24 -3.66 8.17
N SER A 29 6.37 -3.91 8.85
CA SER A 29 6.95 -2.98 9.83
C SER A 29 7.53 -1.73 9.17
N GLY A 30 8.16 -1.88 8.01
CA GLY A 30 8.62 -0.74 7.21
C GLY A 30 7.45 0.13 6.76
N ALA A 31 6.36 -0.49 6.29
CA ALA A 31 5.15 0.20 5.90
C ALA A 31 4.48 0.93 7.08
N THR A 32 4.45 0.32 8.28
CA THR A 32 4.01 1.02 9.50
C THR A 32 4.84 2.27 9.79
N GLY A 33 6.16 2.20 9.61
CA GLY A 33 7.04 3.36 9.78
C GLY A 33 6.71 4.50 8.82
N VAL A 34 6.49 4.18 7.54
CA VAL A 34 6.06 5.13 6.51
C VAL A 34 4.69 5.74 6.85
N MET A 35 3.74 4.92 7.26
CA MET A 35 2.39 5.36 7.66
C MET A 35 2.46 6.38 8.81
N VAL A 36 3.21 6.06 9.88
CA VAL A 36 3.38 6.96 11.02
C VAL A 36 4.08 8.26 10.63
N ALA A 37 5.10 8.19 9.77
CA ALA A 37 5.77 9.39 9.27
C ALA A 37 4.81 10.30 8.47
N ALA A 38 4.04 9.72 7.55
CA ALA A 38 3.05 10.45 6.75
C ALA A 38 1.95 11.08 7.61
N MET A 39 1.46 10.37 8.64
CA MET A 39 0.48 10.91 9.58
C MET A 39 1.04 12.07 10.41
N ARG A 40 2.31 12.02 10.79
CA ARG A 40 2.97 13.12 11.52
C ARG A 40 3.14 14.36 10.66
N GLU A 41 3.38 14.18 9.37
CA GLU A 41 3.62 15.27 8.43
C GLU A 41 2.31 15.91 7.93
N HIS A 42 1.30 15.10 7.59
CA HIS A 42 0.06 15.58 6.98
C HIS A 42 -1.16 15.59 7.91
N GLY A 43 -1.06 14.98 9.09
CA GLY A 43 -2.17 14.76 10.01
C GLY A 43 -2.91 13.45 9.72
N PRO A 44 -3.43 12.76 10.76
CA PRO A 44 -4.13 11.48 10.61
C PRO A 44 -5.45 11.61 9.85
N ASP A 45 -6.16 12.73 9.99
CA ASP A 45 -7.46 12.99 9.35
C ASP A 45 -7.34 13.53 7.91
N SER A 46 -6.10 13.62 7.39
CA SER A 46 -5.86 14.04 6.01
C SER A 46 -6.14 12.94 5.01
N TYR A 47 -6.38 13.28 3.75
CA TYR A 47 -6.47 12.31 2.65
C TYR A 47 -5.27 11.35 2.64
N ILE A 48 -4.05 11.87 2.84
CA ILE A 48 -2.83 11.05 2.90
C ILE A 48 -2.88 10.12 4.10
N GLY A 49 -3.25 10.62 5.28
CA GLY A 49 -3.41 9.84 6.52
C GLY A 49 -4.37 8.66 6.35
N PHE A 50 -5.56 8.92 5.81
CA PHE A 50 -6.52 7.87 5.46
C PHE A 50 -5.96 6.90 4.42
N LEU A 51 -5.37 7.40 3.33
CA LEU A 51 -4.84 6.56 2.26
C LEU A 51 -3.75 5.60 2.75
N VAL A 52 -2.76 6.08 3.49
CA VAL A 52 -1.69 5.22 4.00
C VAL A 52 -2.21 4.20 5.02
N SER A 53 -3.23 4.57 5.80
CA SER A 53 -3.90 3.67 6.74
C SER A 53 -4.66 2.56 6.04
N THR A 54 -5.43 2.92 5.00
CA THR A 54 -6.20 1.97 4.21
C THR A 54 -5.28 1.00 3.48
N ILE A 55 -4.19 1.48 2.88
CA ILE A 55 -3.18 0.61 2.25
C ILE A 55 -2.56 -0.34 3.30
N GLN A 56 -2.23 0.17 4.50
CA GLN A 56 -1.65 -0.63 5.56
C GLN A 56 -2.60 -1.75 6.04
N GLY A 57 -3.91 -1.49 6.10
CA GLY A 57 -4.91 -2.44 6.57
C GLY A 57 -5.48 -3.39 5.50
N SER A 58 -5.31 -3.10 4.21
CA SER A 58 -6.04 -3.81 3.14
C SER A 58 -5.31 -5.02 2.55
N SER A 59 -3.99 -5.10 2.67
CA SER A 59 -3.19 -6.21 2.14
C SER A 59 -2.25 -6.76 3.19
N GLU A 60 -1.71 -7.96 2.99
CA GLU A 60 -0.53 -8.46 3.71
C GLU A 60 0.74 -8.21 2.90
N THR A 61 1.89 -8.51 3.48
CA THR A 61 3.19 -8.28 2.81
C THR A 61 3.58 -9.48 1.95
N THR A 62 3.42 -9.37 0.61
CA THR A 62 3.63 -10.47 -0.36
C THR A 62 4.92 -11.24 -0.13
N PHE A 63 6.07 -10.56 -0.02
CA PHE A 63 7.35 -11.25 0.12
C PHE A 63 7.52 -11.93 1.48
N TYR A 64 6.90 -11.39 2.53
CA TYR A 64 6.87 -12.02 3.84
C TYR A 64 5.99 -13.28 3.84
N VAL A 65 4.82 -13.24 3.19
CA VAL A 65 3.95 -14.41 3.02
C VAL A 65 4.70 -15.52 2.27
N LEU A 66 5.41 -15.18 1.20
CA LEU A 66 6.20 -16.14 0.43
C LEU A 66 7.38 -16.72 1.23
N ALA A 67 8.07 -15.91 2.04
CA ALA A 67 9.22 -16.38 2.81
C ALA A 67 8.80 -17.16 4.06
N VAL A 68 7.87 -16.62 4.85
CA VAL A 68 7.54 -17.11 6.18
C VAL A 68 6.36 -18.06 6.15
N TYR A 69 5.24 -17.69 5.51
CA TYR A 69 4.02 -18.51 5.58
C TYR A 69 4.17 -19.75 4.71
N PHE A 70 4.62 -19.58 3.47
CA PHE A 70 4.89 -20.70 2.56
C PHE A 70 6.06 -21.54 3.05
N GLY A 71 7.09 -20.92 3.65
CA GLY A 71 8.20 -21.61 4.29
C GLY A 71 7.76 -22.48 5.47
N ALA A 72 6.89 -21.97 6.34
CA ALA A 72 6.43 -22.67 7.54
C ALA A 72 5.64 -23.95 7.25
N VAL A 73 4.88 -23.99 6.13
CA VAL A 73 4.12 -25.18 5.71
C VAL A 73 4.79 -25.97 4.58
N GLY A 74 6.02 -25.61 4.21
CA GLY A 74 6.86 -26.36 3.27
C GLY A 74 6.36 -26.35 1.82
N ILE A 75 5.74 -25.26 1.36
CA ILE A 75 5.36 -25.13 -0.06
C ILE A 75 6.62 -25.18 -0.92
N ARG A 76 6.62 -25.98 -2.00
CA ARG A 76 7.75 -26.10 -2.93
C ARG A 76 7.50 -25.47 -4.29
N ASN A 77 6.24 -25.41 -4.72
CA ASN A 77 5.85 -24.89 -6.03
C ASN A 77 5.23 -23.50 -5.92
N MET A 78 6.06 -22.46 -5.91
CA MET A 78 5.60 -21.07 -5.70
C MET A 78 5.64 -20.20 -6.96
N ARG A 79 5.93 -20.75 -8.15
CA ARG A 79 6.31 -19.95 -9.34
C ARG A 79 5.35 -18.82 -9.73
N HIS A 80 4.04 -18.99 -9.48
CA HIS A 80 3.03 -17.97 -9.82
C HIS A 80 2.68 -17.06 -8.63
N ALA A 81 3.01 -17.46 -7.41
CA ALA A 81 2.58 -16.77 -6.20
C ALA A 81 3.15 -15.33 -6.09
N PRO A 82 4.42 -15.05 -6.44
CA PRO A 82 4.91 -13.67 -6.48
C PRO A 82 4.15 -12.79 -7.46
N TRP A 83 3.82 -13.31 -8.64
CA TRP A 83 3.10 -12.54 -9.67
C TRP A 83 1.67 -12.23 -9.23
N VAL A 84 0.98 -13.20 -8.66
CA VAL A 84 -0.37 -13.00 -8.11
C VAL A 84 -0.34 -12.07 -6.92
N GLY A 85 0.64 -12.20 -6.02
CA GLY A 85 0.80 -11.34 -4.85
C GLY A 85 1.04 -9.88 -5.23
N ILE A 86 1.99 -9.62 -6.14
CA ILE A 86 2.26 -8.25 -6.64
C ILE A 86 1.03 -7.68 -7.35
N ALA A 87 0.33 -8.47 -8.16
CA ALA A 87 -0.90 -8.02 -8.80
C ALA A 87 -1.98 -7.67 -7.75
N ALA A 88 -2.13 -8.48 -6.71
CA ALA A 88 -3.04 -8.21 -5.61
C ALA A 88 -2.65 -6.95 -4.82
N ASP A 89 -1.36 -6.71 -4.60
CA ASP A 89 -0.86 -5.49 -3.96
C ASP A 89 -1.21 -4.23 -4.78
N VAL A 90 -1.00 -4.27 -6.10
CA VAL A 90 -1.37 -3.17 -7.00
C VAL A 90 -2.88 -2.91 -6.95
N ILE A 91 -3.70 -3.97 -7.03
CA ILE A 91 -5.16 -3.85 -6.91
C ILE A 91 -5.55 -3.28 -5.54
N GLY A 92 -4.91 -3.72 -4.46
CA GLY A 92 -5.14 -3.22 -3.10
C GLY A 92 -4.86 -1.72 -2.97
N VAL A 93 -3.77 -1.24 -3.58
CA VAL A 93 -3.45 0.19 -3.62
C VAL A 93 -4.52 0.96 -4.42
N LEU A 94 -4.90 0.48 -5.61
CA LEU A 94 -5.92 1.12 -6.44
C LEU A 94 -7.29 1.16 -5.73
N ALA A 95 -7.67 0.05 -5.08
CA ALA A 95 -8.90 -0.04 -4.31
C ALA A 95 -8.89 0.92 -3.10
N SER A 96 -7.75 1.04 -2.42
CA SER A 96 -7.57 2.00 -1.32
C SER A 96 -7.75 3.44 -1.80
N ILE A 97 -7.16 3.79 -2.94
CA ILE A 97 -7.33 5.12 -3.54
C ILE A 97 -8.80 5.39 -3.86
N LEU A 98 -9.49 4.45 -4.51
CA LEU A 98 -10.91 4.59 -4.82
C LEU A 98 -11.75 4.77 -3.56
N ALA A 99 -11.54 3.92 -2.54
CA ALA A 99 -12.29 3.95 -1.30
C ALA A 99 -12.12 5.30 -0.57
N VAL A 100 -10.88 5.78 -0.44
CA VAL A 100 -10.61 7.07 0.24
C VAL A 100 -11.14 8.25 -0.58
N ARG A 101 -11.03 8.23 -1.92
CA ARG A 101 -11.64 9.27 -2.76
C ARG A 101 -13.15 9.33 -2.60
N VAL A 102 -13.82 8.17 -2.57
CA VAL A 102 -15.27 8.10 -2.35
C VAL A 102 -15.62 8.62 -0.95
N TYR A 103 -14.88 8.21 0.08
CA TYR A 103 -15.08 8.67 1.45
C TYR A 103 -15.04 10.20 1.58
N PHE A 104 -13.99 10.85 1.05
CA PHE A 104 -13.88 12.31 1.07
C PHE A 104 -14.89 13.01 0.15
N ALA A 105 -15.27 12.40 -0.98
CA ALA A 105 -16.31 12.95 -1.86
C ALA A 105 -17.71 12.94 -1.21
N MET A 106 -17.95 12.04 -0.25
CA MET A 106 -19.20 11.97 0.50
C MET A 106 -19.30 13.01 1.64
N GLY A 107 -18.29 13.88 1.80
CA GLY A 107 -18.29 14.97 2.77
C GLY A 107 -17.88 14.54 4.19
N ALA A 108 -17.17 13.42 4.31
CA ALA A 108 -16.54 12.98 5.55
C ALA A 108 -15.16 13.64 5.76
#